data_AF-A0A7W1CNL9-F1
#
_entry.id   AF-A0A7W1CNL9-F1
#
_cell.length_a   1.000
_cell.length_b   1.000
_cell.length_c   1.000
_cell.angle_alpha   90.00
_cell.angle_beta   90.00
_cell.angle_gamma   90.00
#
_symmetry.space_group_name_H-M   'P 1'
#
loop_
_entity.id
_entity.type
_entity.pdbx_description
1 polymer ?
#
loop_
_entity_poly.entity_id
_entity_poly.type
_entity_poly.pdbx_seq_one_letter_code
_entity_poly.pdbx_strand_id
1 'polypeptide(L)'
;MRSRANPEAAAASSLRAVLRGGLLIGGVLVAIVACDTDDGRQLDEPTAEQRANMPTTTATSSTLASIPGEFGDFGEIGTVPGAPVSTAPAGTAVPFALTMPWPDGGPIDPRFTCDGEGRSPSVQWTAPPAGTVELVLLVTDDNAEGFIHHAVAAIPPTAGEVGESGQITGAFEGLN
;
A
#
# COMPACT_ATOMS: atom_id res chain seq x y z
N MET A 1 69.65 10.29 -25.61
CA MET A 1 69.16 11.40 -26.48
C MET A 1 67.69 11.60 -26.12
N ARG A 2 67.17 12.70 -25.55
CA ARG A 2 67.58 14.09 -25.38
C ARG A 2 67.20 14.58 -23.97
N SER A 3 68.04 15.47 -23.45
CA SER A 3 67.79 16.38 -22.33
C SER A 3 67.15 17.67 -22.85
N ARG A 4 66.28 18.34 -22.07
CA ARG A 4 66.45 19.75 -21.64
C ARG A 4 65.27 20.28 -20.79
N ALA A 5 65.65 20.70 -19.58
CA ALA A 5 65.21 21.82 -18.72
C ALA A 5 63.93 22.63 -18.99
N ASN A 6 63.26 22.95 -17.87
CA ASN A 6 62.36 24.10 -17.61
C ASN A 6 63.12 25.44 -17.75
N PRO A 7 62.44 26.58 -18.03
CA PRO A 7 62.35 27.60 -16.98
C PRO A 7 61.10 28.51 -17.00
N GLU A 8 60.98 29.19 -15.86
CA GLU A 8 60.07 30.25 -15.44
C GLU A 8 59.71 31.37 -16.43
N ALA A 9 58.51 31.92 -16.20
CA ALA A 9 58.16 33.34 -16.20
C ALA A 9 58.96 34.31 -17.09
N ALA A 10 58.29 34.83 -18.11
CA ALA A 10 58.50 36.19 -18.59
C ALA A 10 57.17 36.96 -18.46
N ALA A 11 57.21 37.99 -17.62
CA ALA A 11 56.12 38.92 -17.34
C ALA A 11 56.06 40.07 -18.39
N ALA A 12 54.95 40.83 -18.31
CA ALA A 12 54.63 42.11 -18.97
C ALA A 12 54.16 42.01 -20.45
N SER A 13 53.10 42.69 -20.91
CA SER A 13 52.69 44.07 -20.61
C SER A 13 51.21 44.34 -20.96
N SER A 14 50.40 44.60 -19.93
CA SER A 14 49.50 45.75 -19.74
C SER A 14 48.81 46.48 -20.94
N LEU A 15 47.47 46.42 -20.90
CA LEU A 15 46.53 47.56 -20.77
C LEU A 15 45.99 48.30 -22.02
N ARG A 16 44.67 48.60 -21.95
CA ARG A 16 43.81 49.52 -22.74
C ARG A 16 42.99 48.79 -23.83
N ALA A 17 41.67 48.90 -23.97
CA ALA A 17 40.68 49.75 -23.33
C ALA A 17 39.26 49.17 -23.54
N VAL A 18 38.40 49.45 -22.57
CA VAL A 18 36.94 49.22 -22.51
C VAL A 18 36.20 49.83 -23.70
N LEU A 19 35.33 49.08 -24.38
CA LEU A 19 34.12 49.58 -25.08
C LEU A 19 33.22 48.37 -25.42
N ARG A 20 32.26 48.03 -24.53
CA ARG A 20 30.84 48.45 -24.59
C ARG A 20 30.01 47.72 -25.67
N GLY A 21 29.32 46.67 -25.22
CA GLY A 21 27.85 46.68 -25.23
C GLY A 21 27.12 46.11 -26.44
N GLY A 22 26.45 44.98 -26.22
CA GLY A 22 25.05 44.78 -26.61
C GLY A 22 24.80 44.02 -27.92
N LEU A 23 24.70 42.68 -27.83
CA LEU A 23 23.87 41.91 -28.77
C LEU A 23 22.85 41.07 -27.99
N LEU A 24 21.69 41.69 -27.84
CA LEU A 24 20.32 41.19 -27.70
C LEU A 24 20.11 39.71 -27.33
N ILE A 25 19.59 39.59 -26.11
CA ILE A 25 18.88 38.51 -25.43
C ILE A 25 18.01 37.70 -26.40
N GLY A 26 18.44 36.47 -26.68
CA GLY A 26 17.62 35.40 -27.24
C GLY A 26 17.64 34.23 -26.27
N GLY A 27 16.71 34.22 -25.33
CA GLY A 27 16.56 33.15 -24.36
C GLY A 27 15.11 33.08 -23.92
N VAL A 28 14.32 32.28 -24.63
CA VAL A 28 12.95 31.91 -24.26
C VAL A 28 13.01 31.23 -22.89
N LEU A 29 12.60 31.94 -21.85
CA LEU A 29 12.34 31.35 -20.54
C LEU A 29 11.03 30.56 -20.65
N VAL A 30 11.15 29.27 -20.94
CA VAL A 30 10.06 28.32 -20.72
C VAL A 30 10.00 28.07 -19.22
N ALA A 31 9.09 28.77 -18.54
CA ALA A 31 8.73 28.43 -17.17
C ALA A 31 7.94 27.10 -17.20
N ILE A 32 8.59 26.00 -16.83
CA ILE A 32 7.92 24.72 -16.62
C ILE A 32 7.15 24.85 -15.31
N VAL A 33 5.90 25.33 -15.40
CA VAL A 33 4.91 25.23 -14.33
C VAL A 33 4.19 23.91 -14.54
N ALA A 34 4.64 22.86 -13.85
CA ALA A 34 3.86 21.66 -13.57
C ALA A 34 4.62 20.85 -12.51
N CYS A 35 4.35 21.11 -11.23
CA CYS A 35 4.64 20.15 -10.16
C CYS A 35 3.47 19.19 -9.91
N ASP A 36 2.40 19.29 -10.71
CA ASP A 36 1.35 18.27 -10.74
C ASP A 36 1.53 17.49 -12.03
N THR A 37 2.20 16.36 -11.90
CA THR A 37 2.26 15.38 -12.98
C THR A 37 1.11 14.45 -12.65
N ASP A 38 -0.06 14.67 -13.26
CA ASP A 38 -1.20 13.73 -13.27
C ASP A 38 -0.75 12.40 -13.92
N ASP A 39 0.21 11.71 -13.30
CA ASP A 39 0.84 10.49 -13.79
C ASP A 39 0.03 9.24 -13.38
N GLY A 40 -1.12 9.46 -12.76
CA GLY A 40 -2.05 8.41 -12.33
C GLY A 40 -1.54 7.57 -11.16
N ARG A 41 -0.48 8.01 -10.45
CA ARG A 41 0.04 7.30 -9.27
C ARG A 41 -0.49 7.85 -7.95
N GLN A 42 -1.13 9.03 -7.98
CA GLN A 42 -1.87 9.57 -6.86
C GLN A 42 -3.35 9.21 -7.03
N LEU A 43 -3.86 8.38 -6.12
CA LEU A 43 -5.29 8.09 -6.04
C LEU A 43 -5.99 9.30 -5.41
N ASP A 44 -7.15 9.68 -5.94
CA ASP A 44 -8.03 10.63 -5.28
C ASP A 44 -8.39 10.15 -3.88
N GLU A 45 -8.47 11.09 -2.94
CA GLU A 45 -8.97 10.82 -1.59
C GLU A 45 -10.37 10.18 -1.67
N PRO A 46 -10.60 9.02 -1.02
CA PRO A 46 -11.90 8.37 -1.07
C PRO A 46 -13.00 9.31 -0.56
N THR A 47 -14.14 9.39 -1.24
CA THR A 47 -15.24 10.22 -0.74
C THR A 47 -15.80 9.67 0.58
N ALA A 48 -16.47 10.52 1.36
CA ALA A 48 -17.13 10.09 2.59
C ALA A 48 -18.16 8.96 2.34
N GLU A 49 -18.84 8.99 1.18
CA GLU A 49 -19.78 7.94 0.76
C GLU A 49 -19.05 6.63 0.41
N GLN A 50 -17.90 6.68 -0.25
CA GLN A 50 -17.09 5.48 -0.53
C GLN A 50 -16.58 4.84 0.76
N ARG A 51 -16.15 5.65 1.75
CA ARG A 51 -15.77 5.15 3.09
C ARG A 51 -16.95 4.53 3.82
N ALA A 52 -18.13 5.13 3.73
CA ALA A 52 -19.35 4.59 4.34
C ALA A 52 -19.83 3.28 3.69
N ASN A 53 -19.50 3.08 2.41
CA ASN A 53 -19.88 1.89 1.64
C ASN A 53 -18.80 0.80 1.62
N MET A 54 -17.65 0.99 2.28
CA MET A 54 -16.76 -0.12 2.59
C MET A 54 -17.34 -0.91 3.77
N PRO A 55 -17.75 -2.18 3.58
CA PRO A 55 -18.14 -3.02 4.70
C PRO A 55 -16.89 -3.34 5.53
N THR A 56 -16.62 -2.52 6.55
CA THR A 56 -15.60 -2.83 7.56
C THR A 56 -16.06 -4.05 8.35
N THR A 57 -15.59 -5.22 7.95
CA THR A 57 -15.83 -6.45 8.70
C THR A 57 -14.75 -6.56 9.77
N THR A 58 -14.91 -5.87 10.88
CA THR A 58 -14.12 -6.13 12.08
C THR A 58 -14.56 -7.49 12.63
N ALA A 59 -13.79 -8.54 12.36
CA ALA A 59 -14.05 -9.87 12.89
C ALA A 59 -13.68 -9.91 14.38
N THR A 60 -14.63 -9.53 15.24
CA THR A 60 -14.52 -9.78 16.69
C THR A 60 -14.62 -11.29 16.92
N SER A 61 -13.49 -11.92 17.24
CA SER A 61 -13.46 -13.31 17.70
C SER A 61 -14.32 -13.45 18.95
N SER A 62 -15.54 -13.93 18.75
CA SER A 62 -16.49 -14.23 19.82
C SER A 62 -16.36 -15.72 20.13
N THR A 63 -15.70 -16.05 21.23
CA THR A 63 -15.72 -17.41 21.77
C THR A 63 -17.16 -17.78 22.10
N LEU A 64 -17.74 -18.73 21.36
CA LEU A 64 -19.07 -19.25 21.63
C LEU A 64 -19.04 -20.05 22.94
N ALA A 65 -19.53 -19.45 24.03
CA ALA A 65 -19.86 -20.19 25.23
C ALA A 65 -20.98 -21.18 24.87
N SER A 66 -20.72 -22.47 25.10
CA SER A 66 -21.71 -23.53 24.94
C SER A 66 -22.86 -23.28 25.91
N ILE A 67 -24.06 -23.03 25.39
CA ILE A 67 -25.29 -22.99 26.19
C ILE A 67 -25.82 -24.42 26.24
N PRO A 68 -25.87 -25.10 27.40
CA PRO A 68 -26.58 -26.35 27.53
C PRO A 68 -28.08 -26.06 27.67
N GLY A 69 -28.86 -26.50 26.69
CA GLY A 69 -30.26 -26.93 26.83
C GLY A 69 -31.30 -25.93 27.32
N GLU A 70 -32.25 -25.57 26.45
CA GLU A 70 -33.71 -25.71 26.60
C GLU A 70 -34.43 -24.72 25.69
N PHE A 71 -34.68 -25.13 24.44
CA PHE A 71 -35.69 -24.49 23.61
C PHE A 71 -36.99 -25.25 23.81
N GLY A 72 -37.82 -24.72 24.70
CA GLY A 72 -39.19 -25.18 24.89
C GLY A 72 -40.05 -24.88 23.66
N ASP A 73 -40.79 -25.92 23.25
CA ASP A 73 -42.09 -25.92 22.57
C ASP A 73 -42.52 -24.60 21.89
N PHE A 74 -42.30 -24.52 20.57
CA PHE A 74 -43.04 -23.57 19.72
C PHE A 74 -44.18 -24.32 19.06
N GLY A 75 -45.38 -24.06 19.57
CA GLY A 75 -46.64 -24.55 19.03
C GLY A 75 -46.80 -24.30 17.53
N GLU A 76 -47.25 -25.36 16.88
CA GLU A 76 -47.64 -25.49 15.48
C GLU A 76 -48.39 -24.25 14.93
N ILE A 77 -47.74 -23.52 14.03
CA ILE A 77 -48.38 -22.53 13.15
C ILE A 77 -48.45 -23.09 11.73
N GLY A 78 -49.67 -23.10 11.20
CA GLY A 78 -50.14 -23.91 10.08
C GLY A 78 -49.30 -23.84 8.79
N THR A 79 -49.23 -25.00 8.15
CA THR A 79 -48.63 -25.24 6.84
C THR A 79 -49.26 -24.36 5.76
N VAL A 80 -48.53 -23.33 5.31
CA VAL A 80 -48.82 -22.63 4.06
C VAL A 80 -48.10 -23.41 2.94
N PRO A 81 -48.77 -23.87 1.87
CA PRO A 81 -48.09 -24.51 0.74
C PRO A 81 -47.16 -23.51 0.04
N GLY A 82 -45.85 -23.67 0.27
CA GLY A 82 -44.80 -22.80 -0.26
C GLY A 82 -44.50 -23.06 -1.73
N ALA A 83 -44.32 -21.97 -2.47
CA ALA A 83 -43.51 -21.95 -3.69
C ALA A 83 -42.13 -22.59 -3.42
N PRO A 84 -41.42 -23.14 -4.41
CA PRO A 84 -40.08 -23.66 -4.20
C PRO A 84 -39.16 -22.51 -3.80
N VAL A 85 -38.98 -22.33 -2.49
CA VAL A 85 -37.85 -21.59 -1.96
C VAL A 85 -36.61 -22.37 -2.37
N SER A 86 -35.86 -21.80 -3.30
CA SER A 86 -34.53 -22.29 -3.64
C SER A 86 -33.64 -22.03 -2.43
N THR A 87 -33.68 -22.92 -1.46
CA THR A 87 -32.74 -22.97 -0.34
C THR A 87 -31.40 -23.44 -0.91
N ALA A 88 -30.65 -22.51 -1.51
CA ALA A 88 -29.20 -22.68 -1.57
C ALA A 88 -28.73 -22.85 -0.11
N PRO A 89 -27.90 -23.86 0.21
CA PRO A 89 -27.38 -23.97 1.55
C PRO A 89 -26.63 -22.68 1.84
N ALA A 90 -27.03 -21.97 2.90
CA ALA A 90 -26.25 -20.90 3.47
C ALA A 90 -24.95 -21.56 3.96
N GLY A 91 -23.95 -21.63 3.09
CA GLY A 91 -22.60 -21.97 3.49
C GLY A 91 -22.21 -21.00 4.58
N THR A 92 -21.72 -21.51 5.70
CA THR A 92 -21.16 -20.69 6.76
C THR A 92 -20.12 -19.75 6.14
N ALA A 93 -20.45 -18.46 6.07
CA ALA A 93 -19.53 -17.46 5.56
C ALA A 93 -18.33 -17.42 6.50
N VAL A 94 -17.20 -17.96 6.06
CA VAL A 94 -15.93 -17.79 6.76
C VAL A 94 -15.56 -16.33 6.61
N PRO A 95 -15.36 -15.57 7.71
CA PRO A 95 -15.01 -14.18 7.59
C PRO A 95 -13.66 -14.06 6.87
N PHE A 96 -13.56 -13.05 6.03
CA PHE A 96 -12.27 -12.61 5.52
C PHE A 96 -11.43 -12.12 6.69
N ALA A 97 -10.24 -12.70 6.86
CA ALA A 97 -9.37 -12.45 8.00
C ALA A 97 -7.90 -12.39 7.56
N LEU A 98 -7.15 -11.48 8.15
CA LEU A 98 -5.71 -11.30 7.96
C LEU A 98 -4.95 -11.92 9.13
N THR A 99 -3.82 -12.55 8.87
CA THR A 99 -2.93 -13.16 9.86
C THR A 99 -1.53 -12.61 9.70
N MET A 100 -0.97 -12.16 10.83
CA MET A 100 0.40 -11.65 10.95
C MET A 100 1.26 -12.65 11.75
N PRO A 101 2.60 -12.54 11.70
CA PRO A 101 3.51 -13.37 12.51
C PRO A 101 3.45 -13.09 14.02
N TRP A 102 2.66 -12.10 14.43
CA TRP A 102 2.39 -11.70 15.81
C TRP A 102 0.87 -11.54 16.01
N PRO A 103 0.36 -11.66 17.25
CA PRO A 103 -1.03 -11.38 17.55
C PRO A 103 -1.33 -9.88 17.41
N ASP A 104 -2.61 -9.54 17.24
CA ASP A 104 -3.06 -8.15 17.25
C ASP A 104 -2.64 -7.43 18.55
N GLY A 105 -2.12 -6.21 18.41
CA GLY A 105 -1.49 -5.44 19.49
C GLY A 105 -0.22 -6.05 20.10
N GLY A 106 0.28 -7.16 19.57
CA GLY A 106 1.50 -7.83 20.01
C GLY A 106 2.78 -7.14 19.53
N PRO A 107 3.93 -7.44 20.15
CA PRO A 107 5.21 -6.91 19.72
C PRO A 107 5.64 -7.47 18.36
N ILE A 108 6.22 -6.61 17.54
CA ILE A 108 6.84 -6.98 16.26
C ILE A 108 8.24 -7.54 16.53
N ASP A 109 8.57 -8.68 15.91
CA ASP A 109 9.91 -9.27 16.00
C ASP A 109 10.96 -8.31 15.41
N PRO A 110 12.09 -8.03 16.10
CA PRO A 110 13.13 -7.13 15.62
C PRO A 110 13.64 -7.44 14.21
N ARG A 111 13.55 -8.69 13.74
CA ARG A 111 13.93 -9.04 12.35
C ARG A 111 13.14 -8.27 11.28
N PHE A 112 11.95 -7.78 11.63
CA PHE A 112 11.08 -6.97 10.77
C PHE A 112 11.18 -5.46 11.02
N THR A 113 12.08 -5.03 11.92
CA THR A 113 12.29 -3.61 12.25
C THR A 113 13.67 -3.14 11.81
N CYS A 114 13.95 -1.85 11.98
CA CYS A 114 15.27 -1.28 11.75
C CYS A 114 16.36 -1.74 12.74
N ASP A 115 15.96 -2.37 13.86
CA ASP A 115 16.89 -2.95 14.83
C ASP A 115 17.42 -4.32 14.37
N GLY A 116 16.80 -4.94 13.36
CA GLY A 116 17.19 -6.22 12.78
C GLY A 116 17.44 -6.15 11.28
N GLU A 117 16.96 -7.14 10.54
CA GLU A 117 17.22 -7.27 9.10
C GLU A 117 16.35 -6.34 8.23
N GLY A 118 15.31 -5.71 8.80
CA GLY A 118 14.39 -4.85 8.06
C GLY A 118 13.59 -5.59 6.99
N ARG A 119 13.31 -6.89 7.18
CA ARG A 119 12.50 -7.67 6.23
C ARG A 119 11.02 -7.32 6.38
N SER A 120 10.29 -7.30 5.27
CA SER A 120 8.83 -7.28 5.34
C SER A 120 8.31 -8.59 5.94
N PRO A 121 7.33 -8.55 6.87
CA PRO A 121 6.73 -9.75 7.46
C PRO A 121 5.92 -10.53 6.42
N SER A 122 5.77 -11.84 6.64
CA SER A 122 4.77 -12.61 5.89
C SER A 122 3.36 -12.22 6.34
N VAL A 123 2.48 -11.95 5.39
CA VAL A 123 1.07 -11.61 5.65
C VAL A 123 0.20 -12.65 4.95
N GLN A 124 -0.73 -13.28 5.67
CA GLN A 124 -1.61 -14.31 5.14
C GLN A 124 -3.07 -13.90 5.31
N TRP A 125 -3.97 -14.40 4.47
CA TRP A 125 -5.41 -14.16 4.63
C TRP A 125 -6.27 -15.34 4.19
N THR A 126 -7.49 -15.40 4.73
CA THR A 126 -8.52 -16.35 4.27
C THR A 126 -9.10 -15.92 2.92
N ALA A 127 -9.85 -16.82 2.27
CA ALA A 127 -10.47 -16.51 0.98
C ALA A 127 -11.29 -15.20 1.07
N PRO A 128 -11.06 -14.23 0.16
CA PRO A 128 -11.82 -12.99 0.15
C PRO A 128 -13.28 -13.24 -0.29
N PRO A 129 -14.19 -12.27 -0.08
CA PRO A 129 -15.57 -12.38 -0.50
C PRO A 129 -15.75 -12.79 -1.97
N ALA A 130 -16.83 -13.50 -2.27
CA ALA A 130 -17.12 -13.90 -3.64
C ALA A 130 -17.27 -12.66 -4.54
N GLY A 131 -16.58 -12.67 -5.68
CA GLY A 131 -16.57 -11.55 -6.61
C GLY A 131 -15.43 -10.53 -6.38
N THR A 132 -14.55 -10.73 -5.38
CA THR A 132 -13.33 -9.94 -5.26
C THR A 132 -12.49 -10.08 -6.53
N VAL A 133 -12.17 -8.94 -7.15
CA VAL A 133 -11.35 -8.88 -8.38
C VAL A 133 -9.86 -8.76 -8.05
N GLU A 134 -9.53 -8.02 -6.99
CA GLU A 134 -8.17 -7.77 -6.53
C GLU A 134 -8.16 -7.38 -5.05
N LEU A 135 -6.97 -7.43 -4.44
CA LEU A 135 -6.69 -7.00 -3.07
C LEU A 135 -5.59 -5.92 -3.06
N VAL A 136 -5.59 -5.14 -2.00
CA VAL A 136 -4.54 -4.15 -1.68
C VAL A 136 -4.09 -4.40 -0.24
N LEU A 137 -2.77 -4.34 0.00
CA LEU A 137 -2.17 -4.38 1.33
C LEU A 137 -1.53 -3.02 1.63
N LEU A 138 -1.92 -2.42 2.75
CA LEU A 138 -1.32 -1.18 3.26
C LEU A 138 -0.88 -1.41 4.70
N VAL A 139 0.35 -1.03 5.02
CA VAL A 139 0.89 -1.03 6.40
C VAL A 139 1.17 0.41 6.78
N THR A 140 0.43 0.94 7.75
CA THR A 140 0.55 2.33 8.23
C THR A 140 0.96 2.39 9.69
N ASP A 141 1.70 3.43 10.06
CA ASP A 141 2.05 3.73 11.45
C ASP A 141 1.34 5.00 11.94
N ASP A 142 0.34 4.80 12.80
CA ASP A 142 -0.42 5.87 13.44
C ASP A 142 0.42 6.67 14.44
N ASN A 143 1.55 6.13 14.91
CA ASN A 143 2.50 6.83 15.76
C ASN A 143 3.51 7.68 14.97
N ALA A 144 3.49 7.60 13.64
CA ALA A 144 4.35 8.35 12.73
C ALA A 144 3.54 9.17 11.71
N GLU A 145 2.49 9.86 12.17
CA GLU A 145 1.64 10.72 11.33
C GLU A 145 0.99 9.98 10.14
N GLY A 146 0.72 8.67 10.30
CA GLY A 146 0.15 7.84 9.24
C GLY A 146 1.16 7.42 8.18
N PHE A 147 2.45 7.40 8.51
CA PHE A 147 3.52 6.96 7.61
C PHE A 147 3.22 5.57 7.03
N ILE A 148 3.37 5.43 5.71
CA ILE A 148 3.15 4.19 5.00
C ILE A 148 4.47 3.40 5.00
N HIS A 149 4.49 2.23 5.63
CA HIS A 149 5.65 1.35 5.61
C HIS A 149 5.68 0.40 4.41
N HIS A 150 4.51 0.10 3.85
CA HIS A 150 4.39 -0.80 2.71
C HIS A 150 3.04 -0.61 2.02
N ALA A 151 3.05 -0.55 0.70
CA ALA A 151 1.84 -0.51 -0.13
C ALA A 151 1.99 -1.50 -1.29
N VAL A 152 1.05 -2.44 -1.41
CA VAL A 152 1.01 -3.43 -2.49
C VAL A 152 -0.37 -3.44 -3.11
N ALA A 153 -0.46 -3.23 -4.42
CA ALA A 153 -1.70 -3.19 -5.18
C ALA A 153 -1.76 -4.30 -6.24
N ALA A 154 -2.93 -4.49 -6.85
CA ALA A 154 -3.20 -5.53 -7.85
C ALA A 154 -2.88 -6.96 -7.38
N ILE A 155 -3.07 -7.25 -6.09
CA ILE A 155 -2.86 -8.58 -5.54
C ILE A 155 -4.01 -9.48 -6.05
N PRO A 156 -3.72 -10.61 -6.72
CA PRO A 156 -4.76 -11.55 -7.13
C PRO A 156 -5.54 -12.07 -5.92
N PRO A 157 -6.88 -12.21 -5.99
CA PRO A 157 -7.69 -12.70 -4.86
C PRO A 157 -7.32 -14.13 -4.45
N THR A 158 -6.65 -14.87 -5.33
CA THR A 158 -6.16 -16.24 -5.11
C THR A 158 -4.76 -16.31 -4.50
N ALA A 159 -4.09 -15.18 -4.25
CA ALA A 159 -2.71 -15.18 -3.77
C ALA A 159 -2.57 -15.77 -2.35
N GLY A 160 -3.52 -15.46 -1.46
CA GLY A 160 -3.58 -16.02 -0.10
C GLY A 160 -2.48 -15.55 0.86
N GLU A 161 -1.35 -15.07 0.35
CA GLU A 161 -0.26 -14.52 1.15
C GLU A 161 0.62 -13.53 0.36
N VAL A 162 1.28 -12.64 1.11
CA VAL A 162 2.52 -11.96 0.74
C VAL A 162 3.62 -12.60 1.58
N GLY A 163 4.58 -13.27 0.95
CA GLY A 163 5.73 -13.86 1.65
C GLY A 163 6.67 -12.79 2.24
N GLU A 164 7.60 -13.20 3.11
CA GLU A 164 8.65 -12.29 3.56
C GLU A 164 9.41 -11.71 2.36
N SER A 165 9.70 -10.41 2.40
CA SER A 165 10.28 -9.65 1.27
C SER A 165 9.39 -9.53 0.01
N GLY A 166 8.07 -9.78 0.11
CA GLY A 166 7.06 -8.97 -0.57
C GLY A 166 6.66 -9.32 -2.00
N GLN A 167 7.38 -10.21 -2.70
CA GLN A 167 7.16 -10.33 -4.14
C GLN A 167 5.96 -11.21 -4.50
N ILE A 168 4.87 -10.60 -4.98
CA ILE A 168 3.75 -11.28 -5.64
C ILE A 168 3.80 -10.99 -7.14
N THR A 169 3.76 -12.04 -7.97
CA THR A 169 3.72 -11.89 -9.43
C THR A 169 2.44 -11.17 -9.85
N GLY A 170 2.59 -10.05 -10.57
CA GLY A 170 1.47 -9.24 -11.05
C GLY A 170 0.98 -8.17 -10.07
N ALA A 171 1.52 -8.13 -8.86
CA ALA A 171 1.28 -7.04 -7.92
C ALA A 171 2.26 -5.87 -8.16
N PHE A 172 1.85 -4.67 -7.74
CA PHE A 172 2.67 -3.46 -7.80
C PHE A 172 3.00 -3.00 -6.39
N GLU A 173 4.29 -2.80 -6.11
CA GLU A 173 4.75 -2.13 -4.90
C GLU A 173 4.73 -0.61 -5.09
N GLY A 174 4.12 0.09 -4.15
CA GLY A 174 4.13 1.55 -4.06
C GLY A 174 5.46 2.08 -3.52
N LEU A 175 5.75 3.35 -3.80
CA LEU A 175 6.87 4.05 -3.15
C LEU A 175 6.45 4.53 -1.76
N ASN A 176 7.37 4.51 -0.81
CA ASN A 176 7.12 4.88 0.57
C ASN A 176 8.37 5.41 1.30
#